data_AF-A0A9D9VTG8-F1
#
_entry.id   AF-A0A9D9VTG8-F1
#
_cell.length_a   1.000
_cell.length_b   1.000
_cell.length_c   1.000
_cell.angle_alpha   90.00
_cell.angle_beta   90.00
_cell.angle_gamma   90.00
#
_symmetry.space_group_name_H-M   'P 1'
#
loop_
_entity.id
_entity.type
_entity.pdbx_description
1 polymer ?
#
loop_
_entity_poly.entity_id
_entity_poly.type
_entity_poly.pdbx_seq_one_letter_code
_entity_poly.pdbx_strand_id
1 'polypeptide(L)'
;MNQTLLRATCAALITLTASAASASCYTIYNGKGKLVQQTAKPPVDMRYHLHSTVPKKFGKGATMTMEAPVASTCIDYVTPGTKAAAKPLNDADAVLEDLMSVHNERSGRVPATQR
;
A
#
# COMPACT_ATOMS: atom_id res chain seq x y z
N MET A 1 47.47 -24.07 -34.97
CA MET A 1 47.95 -23.30 -33.81
C MET A 1 47.90 -21.83 -34.24
N ASN A 2 46.96 -20.95 -33.87
CA ASN A 2 46.35 -20.70 -32.55
C ASN A 2 44.95 -20.05 -32.73
N GLN A 3 43.87 -20.83 -32.59
CA GLN A 3 42.48 -20.30 -32.60
C GLN A 3 41.93 -20.05 -31.19
N THR A 4 42.79 -20.06 -30.18
CA THR A 4 42.41 -19.92 -28.77
C THR A 4 42.26 -18.47 -28.31
N LEU A 5 42.66 -17.49 -29.13
CA LEU A 5 42.57 -16.06 -28.78
C LEU A 5 41.24 -15.40 -29.15
N LEU A 6 40.35 -16.09 -29.89
CA LEU A 6 39.01 -15.58 -30.23
C LEU A 6 37.91 -16.06 -29.25
N ARG A 7 38.30 -16.75 -28.17
CA ARG A 7 37.37 -17.32 -27.17
C ARG A 7 37.51 -16.70 -25.78
N ALA A 8 38.18 -15.55 -25.67
CA ALA A 8 38.36 -14.84 -24.40
C ALA A 8 37.52 -13.54 -24.32
N THR A 9 36.47 -13.43 -25.13
CA THR A 9 35.61 -12.24 -25.20
C THR A 9 34.14 -12.63 -25.07
N CYS A 10 33.70 -13.16 -23.92
CA CYS A 10 32.26 -13.26 -23.63
C CYS A 10 31.90 -13.60 -22.17
N ALA A 11 32.70 -13.17 -21.18
CA ALA A 11 32.37 -13.43 -19.78
C ALA A 11 32.55 -12.19 -18.89
N ALA A 12 32.17 -11.02 -19.40
CA ALA A 12 31.84 -9.89 -18.53
C ALA A 12 30.32 -9.90 -18.31
N LEU A 13 29.84 -10.90 -17.54
CA LEU A 13 28.51 -10.87 -16.95
C LEU A 13 28.54 -9.81 -15.84
N ILE A 14 28.39 -8.56 -16.25
CA ILE A 14 28.10 -7.45 -15.34
C ILE A 14 26.68 -7.69 -14.83
N THR A 15 26.55 -8.45 -13.74
CA THR A 15 25.31 -8.51 -12.99
C THR A 15 25.12 -7.17 -12.30
N LEU A 16 24.54 -6.20 -13.03
CA LEU A 16 23.88 -5.05 -12.43
C LEU A 16 22.75 -5.64 -11.58
N THR A 17 23.01 -5.87 -10.31
CA THR A 17 21.93 -6.10 -9.34
C THR A 17 21.14 -4.80 -9.32
N ALA A 18 20.01 -4.79 -10.02
CA ALA A 18 19.06 -3.71 -9.96
C ALA A 18 18.74 -3.49 -8.49
N SER A 19 19.24 -2.39 -7.91
CA SER A 19 18.84 -1.97 -6.57
C SER A 19 17.35 -1.73 -6.65
N ALA A 20 16.56 -2.68 -6.15
CA ALA A 20 15.14 -2.47 -5.96
C ALA A 20 15.04 -1.19 -5.14
N ALA A 21 14.50 -0.12 -5.73
CA ALA A 21 14.16 1.07 -5.02
C ALA A 21 13.18 0.63 -3.94
N SER A 22 13.67 0.47 -2.71
CA SER A 22 12.87 0.12 -1.55
C SER A 22 11.98 1.31 -1.26
N ALA A 23 10.84 1.38 -1.94
CA ALA A 23 9.77 2.28 -1.58
C ALA A 23 9.30 1.83 -0.19
N SER A 24 9.84 2.48 0.85
CA SER A 24 9.37 2.30 2.22
C SER A 24 7.88 2.62 2.25
N CYS A 25 7.08 1.75 2.86
CA CYS A 25 5.69 2.08 3.12
C CYS A 25 5.64 3.16 4.20
N TYR A 26 4.97 4.26 3.88
CA TYR A 26 4.64 5.28 4.85
C TYR A 26 3.34 4.87 5.55
N THR A 27 3.45 4.52 6.83
CA THR A 27 2.33 4.10 7.67
C THR A 27 2.01 5.23 8.65
N ILE A 28 0.77 5.73 8.62
CA ILE A 28 0.31 6.85 9.45
C ILE A 28 -0.64 6.31 10.50
N TYR A 29 -0.37 6.66 11.75
CA TYR A 29 -1.26 6.41 12.89
C TYR A 29 -1.86 7.72 13.38
N ASN A 30 -3.13 7.71 13.77
CA ASN A 30 -3.73 8.85 14.45
C ASN A 30 -3.27 8.94 15.91
N GLY A 31 -3.66 10.01 16.62
CA GLY A 31 -3.35 10.18 18.05
C GLY A 31 -3.91 9.12 19.01
N LYS A 32 -4.72 8.17 18.51
CA LYS A 32 -5.19 7.00 19.24
C LYS A 32 -4.42 5.73 18.89
N GLY A 33 -3.35 5.83 18.09
CA GLY A 33 -2.56 4.69 17.61
C GLY A 33 -3.24 3.85 16.54
N LYS A 34 -4.35 4.29 15.94
CA LYS A 34 -5.02 3.55 14.86
C LYS A 34 -4.41 3.90 13.52
N LEU A 35 -4.17 2.89 12.68
CA LEU A 35 -3.78 3.07 11.29
C LEU A 35 -4.85 3.90 10.56
N VAL A 36 -4.43 4.97 9.89
CA VAL A 36 -5.32 5.82 9.08
C VAL A 36 -4.95 5.83 7.61
N GLN A 37 -3.67 5.66 7.30
CA GLN A 37 -3.19 5.61 5.93
C GLN A 37 -1.93 4.76 5.84
N GLN A 38 -1.78 4.01 4.75
CA GLN A 38 -0.53 3.38 4.30
C GLN A 38 -0.37 3.71 2.81
N THR A 39 0.83 4.12 2.38
CA THR A 39 1.09 4.40 0.97
C THR A 39 2.57 4.34 0.63
N ALA A 40 2.89 4.02 -0.62
CA ALA A 40 4.26 4.08 -1.15
C ALA A 40 4.74 5.51 -1.45
N LYS A 41 3.82 6.48 -1.57
CA LYS A 41 4.16 7.88 -1.89
C LYS A 41 4.21 8.73 -0.63
N PRO A 42 5.16 9.67 -0.50
CA PRO A 42 5.24 10.51 0.69
C PRO A 42 3.91 11.28 0.89
N PRO A 43 3.21 11.05 2.01
CA PRO A 43 1.89 11.63 2.24
C PRO A 43 1.96 13.09 2.69
N VAL A 44 3.13 13.56 3.12
CA VAL A 44 3.39 14.92 3.59
C VAL A 44 4.61 15.48 2.87
N ASP A 45 4.79 16.80 2.96
CA ASP A 45 6.01 17.44 2.47
C ASP A 45 7.20 17.04 3.37
N MET A 46 8.11 16.25 2.78
CA MET A 46 9.30 15.72 3.45
C MET A 46 10.44 16.75 3.56
N ARG A 47 10.27 17.96 3.04
CA ARG A 47 11.22 19.08 3.24
C ARG A 47 11.18 19.62 4.67
N TYR A 48 10.14 19.27 5.43
CA TYR A 48 9.90 19.72 6.80
C TYR A 48 9.88 18.55 7.77
N HIS A 49 10.04 18.85 9.06
CA HIS A 49 10.01 17.85 10.12
C HIS A 49 8.63 17.19 10.23
N LEU A 50 8.63 15.85 10.26
CA LEU A 50 7.45 15.00 10.36
C LEU A 50 6.56 15.34 11.55
N HIS A 51 7.15 15.65 12.70
CA HIS A 51 6.43 16.08 13.90
C HIS A 51 5.59 17.35 13.72
N SER A 52 5.87 18.15 12.69
CA SER A 52 5.08 19.34 12.34
C SER A 52 4.08 19.04 11.22
N THR A 53 4.52 18.35 10.16
CA THR A 53 3.70 18.13 8.96
C THR A 53 2.65 17.05 9.13
N VAL A 54 2.97 15.97 9.84
CA VAL A 54 2.05 14.84 10.05
C VAL A 54 0.85 15.27 10.92
N PRO A 55 1.02 15.91 12.09
CA PRO A 55 -0.13 16.37 12.86
C PRO A 55 -0.94 17.46 12.15
N LYS A 56 -0.29 18.29 11.32
CA LYS A 56 -0.97 19.32 10.52
C LYS A 56 -1.93 18.72 9.49
N LYS A 57 -1.57 17.59 8.86
CA LYS A 57 -2.40 16.92 7.86
C LYS A 57 -3.38 15.91 8.46
N PHE A 58 -2.94 15.13 9.45
CA PHE A 58 -3.66 13.97 9.97
C PHE A 58 -4.28 14.17 11.37
N GLY A 59 -4.07 15.34 11.99
CA GLY A 59 -4.63 15.70 13.28
C GLY A 59 -3.67 15.55 14.46
N LYS A 60 -4.03 16.15 15.60
CA LYS A 60 -3.17 16.18 16.81
C LYS A 60 -2.79 14.78 17.27
N GLY A 61 -1.49 14.58 17.54
CA GLY A 61 -0.94 13.32 18.02
C GLY A 61 -0.73 12.27 16.92
N ALA A 62 -1.02 12.58 15.66
CA ALA A 62 -0.72 11.66 14.57
C ALA A 62 0.80 11.49 14.38
N THR A 63 1.20 10.26 14.07
CA THR A 63 2.60 9.86 13.85
C THR A 63 2.73 9.12 12.54
N MET A 64 3.93 9.16 11.95
CA MET A 64 4.26 8.45 10.73
C MET A 64 5.48 7.57 10.97
N THR A 65 5.39 6.33 10.50
CA THR A 65 6.47 5.35 10.52
C THR A 65 6.81 4.95 9.08
N MET A 66 8.08 4.65 8.84
CA MET A 66 8.57 4.14 7.57
C MET A 66 8.90 2.67 7.75
N GLU A 67 8.16 1.79 7.07
CA GLU A 67 8.29 0.34 7.21
C GLU A 67 8.80 -0.30 5.92
N ALA A 68 9.61 -1.34 6.05
CA ALA A 68 10.01 -2.16 4.91
C ALA A 68 8.81 -3.01 4.44
N PRO A 69 8.59 -3.17 3.12
CA PRO A 69 7.48 -3.98 2.62
C PRO A 69 7.70 -5.47 2.93
N VAL A 70 6.63 -6.17 3.35
CA VAL A 70 6.66 -7.59 3.77
C VAL A 70 6.94 -8.54 2.60
N ALA A 71 6.55 -8.16 1.38
CA ALA A 71 6.72 -8.97 0.16
C ALA A 71 7.06 -8.10 -1.06
N SER A 72 7.96 -7.12 -0.88
CA SER A 72 8.38 -6.15 -1.92
C SER A 72 7.29 -5.18 -2.41
N THR A 73 6.07 -5.28 -1.90
CA THR A 73 4.93 -4.45 -2.29
C THR A 73 4.42 -3.62 -1.12
N CYS A 74 4.04 -2.38 -1.42
CA CYS A 74 3.28 -1.55 -0.51
C CYS A 74 1.80 -1.66 -0.85
N ILE A 75 0.97 -1.90 0.16
CA ILE A 75 -0.49 -1.96 -0.02
C ILE A 75 -1.05 -0.60 0.40
N ASP A 76 -1.55 0.16 -0.57
CA ASP A 76 -2.20 1.43 -0.26
C ASP A 76 -3.46 1.17 0.59
N TYR A 77 -3.55 1.83 1.73
CA TYR A 77 -4.68 1.78 2.64
C TYR A 77 -5.06 3.20 3.04
N VAL A 78 -6.35 3.50 3.05
CA VAL A 78 -6.89 4.75 3.63
C VAL A 78 -8.13 4.36 4.41
N THR A 79 -8.18 4.70 5.70
CA THR A 79 -9.40 4.49 6.47
C THR A 79 -10.49 5.38 5.87
N PRO A 80 -11.66 4.82 5.49
CA PRO A 80 -12.79 5.64 5.09
C PRO A 80 -13.14 6.55 6.27
N GLY A 81 -13.06 7.86 6.07
CA GLY A 81 -13.28 8.83 7.12
C GLY A 81 -14.63 8.56 7.78
N THR A 82 -14.63 8.44 9.11
CA THR A 82 -15.84 8.37 9.93
C THR A 82 -16.59 9.69 9.89
N LYS A 83 -17.22 9.94 8.74
CA LYS A 83 -18.41 10.78 8.54
C LYS A 83 -19.61 9.90 8.14
N ALA A 84 -19.50 8.58 8.23
CA ALA A 84 -20.63 7.70 8.40
C ALA A 84 -20.59 7.24 9.85
N ALA A 85 -21.65 7.54 10.61
CA ALA A 85 -21.91 6.88 11.87
C ALA A 85 -21.69 5.38 11.63
N ALA A 86 -20.77 4.77 12.38
CA ALA A 86 -20.74 3.33 12.49
C ALA A 86 -22.11 2.92 13.03
N LYS A 87 -23.01 2.52 12.12
CA LYS A 87 -24.17 1.73 12.50
C LYS A 87 -23.57 0.50 13.20
N PRO A 88 -23.92 0.24 14.46
CA PRO A 88 -23.25 -0.80 15.25
C PRO A 88 -23.30 -2.13 14.50
N LEU A 89 -22.22 -2.91 14.61
CA LEU A 89 -22.09 -4.30 14.16
C LEU A 89 -23.11 -5.20 14.90
N ASN A 90 -24.39 -4.99 14.67
CA ASN A 90 -25.48 -5.87 15.08
C ASN A 90 -26.12 -6.58 13.88
N ASP A 91 -25.76 -6.16 12.67
CA ASP A 91 -26.28 -6.69 11.41
C ASP A 91 -25.19 -7.53 10.72
N ALA A 92 -24.84 -8.69 11.31
CA ALA A 92 -23.96 -9.67 10.66
C ALA A 92 -24.49 -10.09 9.28
N ASP A 93 -25.81 -9.98 9.10
CA ASP A 93 -26.52 -10.21 7.85
C ASP A 93 -26.13 -9.18 6.76
N ALA A 94 -26.03 -7.90 7.12
CA ALA A 94 -25.64 -6.84 6.18
C ALA A 94 -24.18 -6.99 5.71
N VAL A 95 -23.31 -7.47 6.59
CA VAL A 95 -21.91 -7.78 6.25
C VAL A 95 -21.85 -8.99 5.32
N LEU A 96 -22.67 -10.00 5.58
CA LEU A 96 -22.75 -11.20 4.75
C LEU A 96 -23.31 -10.88 3.35
N GLU A 97 -24.30 -9.99 3.25
CA GLU A 97 -24.88 -9.54 1.97
C GLU A 97 -23.85 -8.78 1.10
N ASP A 98 -23.05 -7.89 1.71
CA ASP A 98 -21.98 -7.15 1.03
C ASP A 98 -20.88 -8.09 0.50
N LEU A 99 -20.45 -9.05 1.33
CA LEU A 99 -19.48 -10.09 0.95
C LEU A 99 -19.99 -10.99 -0.18
N MET A 100 -21.27 -11.36 -0.14
CA MET A 100 -21.91 -12.15 -1.21
C MET A 100 -22.00 -11.36 -2.51
N SER A 101 -22.31 -10.06 -2.45
CA SER A 101 -22.36 -9.17 -3.62
C SER A 101 -20.98 -9.07 -4.28
N VAL A 102 -19.94 -8.77 -3.50
CA VAL A 102 -18.55 -8.66 -4.02
C VAL A 102 -18.05 -9.98 -4.59
N HIS A 103 -18.40 -11.12 -3.97
CA HIS A 103 -18.05 -12.44 -4.51
C HIS A 103 -18.75 -12.72 -5.84
N ASN A 104 -20.02 -12.34 -5.98
CA ASN A 104 -20.78 -12.53 -7.21
C ASN A 104 -20.25 -11.65 -8.36
N GLU A 105 -19.85 -10.40 -8.07
CA GLU A 105 -19.17 -9.53 -9.04
C GLU A 105 -17.84 -10.13 -9.50
N ARG A 106 -17.06 -10.72 -8.58
CA ARG A 106 -15.77 -11.36 -8.89
C ARG A 106 -15.90 -12.69 -9.63
N SER A 107 -17.03 -13.37 -9.49
CA SER A 107 -17.33 -14.66 -10.15
C SER A 107 -17.85 -14.48 -11.60
N GLY A 108 -17.96 -13.25 -12.09
CA GLY A 108 -18.34 -12.97 -13.49
C GLY A 108 -19.81 -13.25 -13.81
N ARG A 109 -20.66 -13.44 -12.80
CA ARG A 109 -22.12 -13.49 -12.99
C ARG A 109 -22.71 -12.14 -12.58
N VAL A 110 -22.63 -11.18 -13.49
CA VAL A 110 -23.41 -9.93 -13.40
C VAL A 110 -24.89 -10.33 -13.30
N PRO A 111 -25.59 -10.07 -12.18
CA PRO A 111 -27.04 -10.16 -12.19
C PRO A 111 -27.53 -9.02 -13.08
N ALA A 112 -28.29 -9.38 -14.11
CA ALA A 112 -28.88 -8.45 -15.03
C ALA A 112 -29.79 -7.46 -14.27
N THR A 113 -29.26 -6.29 -13.92
CA THR A 113 -30.09 -5.11 -13.76
C THR A 113 -30.26 -4.51 -15.15
N GLN A 114 -31.43 -4.72 -15.74
CA GLN A 114 -32.10 -3.77 -16.62
C GLN A 114 -33.60 -4.14 -16.70
N ARG A 115 -34.46 -3.49 -15.93
CA ARG A 115 -35.18 -2.27 -16.34
C ARG A 115 -36.09 -1.76 -15.22
#